data_AF-A0A9D7CF63-F1
#
_entry.id   AF-A0A9D7CF63-F1
#
_cell.length_a   1.000
_cell.length_b   1.000
_cell.length_c   1.000
_cell.angle_alpha   90.00
_cell.angle_beta   90.00
_cell.angle_gamma   90.00
#
_symmetry.space_group_name_H-M   'P 1'
#
loop_
_entity.id
_entity.type
_entity.pdbx_description
1 polymer ?
#
loop_
_entity_poly.entity_id
_entity_poly.type
_entity_poly.pdbx_seq_one_letter_code
_entity_poly.pdbx_strand_id
1 'polypeptide(L)'
;MKVVVGLGNPGRKYEGTRHNVGWWALDHLADVWRIEGWQAEGEALVAEGRIADERVRLVKPQTFMNLSGVALRPYMRRLEWSGLRQLLVLVDEVAIPLGTFRLRAAGSAGGHNGLKSIEATLGT
;
A
#
# COMPACT_ATOMS: atom_id res chain seq x y z
N MET A 1 3.28 -13.68 -6.63
CA MET A 1 3.95 -12.49 -6.07
C MET A 1 2.98 -11.79 -5.12
N LYS A 2 3.40 -11.50 -3.89
CA LYS A 2 2.62 -10.74 -2.91
C LYS A 2 2.89 -9.24 -3.08
N VAL A 3 1.86 -8.43 -2.94
CA VAL A 3 1.93 -6.97 -3.08
C VAL A 3 1.45 -6.35 -1.77
N VAL A 4 2.30 -5.53 -1.15
CA VAL A 4 1.98 -4.77 0.05
C VAL A 4 1.98 -3.29 -0.32
N VAL A 5 0.81 -2.66 -0.21
CA VAL A 5 0.60 -1.26 -0.54
C VAL A 5 0.45 -0.47 0.76
N GLY A 6 1.24 0.57 0.93
CA GLY A 6 1.11 1.51 2.05
C GLY A 6 0.49 2.80 1.56
N LEU A 7 -0.59 3.23 2.21
CA LEU A 7 -1.25 4.48 1.86
C LEU A 7 -0.62 5.67 2.59
N GLY A 8 -0.57 6.80 1.89
CA GLY A 8 0.02 8.04 2.35
C GLY A 8 -0.07 9.12 1.27
N ASN A 9 0.34 10.34 1.61
CA ASN A 9 0.48 11.45 0.67
C ASN A 9 1.96 11.78 0.41
N PRO A 10 2.32 12.13 -0.84
CA PRO A 10 3.67 12.55 -1.20
C PRO A 10 3.98 13.97 -0.75
N GLY A 11 5.25 14.21 -0.41
CA GLY A 11 5.79 15.52 -0.11
C GLY A 11 6.06 15.75 1.39
N ARG A 12 7.11 16.53 1.66
CA ARG A 12 7.70 16.71 2.99
C ARG A 12 6.71 17.10 4.10
N LYS A 13 5.68 17.88 3.76
CA LYS A 13 4.64 18.30 4.71
C LYS A 13 3.78 17.15 5.26
N TYR A 14 3.74 16.00 4.59
CA TYR A 14 2.92 14.84 5.00
C TYR A 14 3.72 13.75 5.70
N GLU A 15 5.05 13.76 5.61
CA GLU A 15 5.95 12.73 6.16
C GLU A 15 5.67 12.44 7.63
N GLY A 16 5.34 13.45 8.44
CA GLY A 16 5.03 13.32 9.88
C GLY A 16 3.55 13.18 10.23
N THR A 17 2.66 12.98 9.25
CA THR A 17 1.20 12.94 9.49
C THR A 17 0.67 11.53 9.71
N ARG A 18 -0.37 11.40 10.54
CA ARG A 18 -1.03 10.10 10.82
C ARG A 18 -1.49 9.37 9.55
N HIS A 19 -1.88 10.12 8.52
CA HIS A 19 -2.36 9.56 7.26
C HIS A 19 -1.25 8.91 6.41
N ASN A 20 0.01 9.05 6.82
CA ASN A 20 1.18 8.42 6.20
C ASN A 20 1.68 7.19 7.00
N VAL A 21 0.94 6.72 8.01
CA VAL A 21 1.35 5.53 8.79
C VAL A 21 1.54 4.28 7.92
N GLY A 22 0.79 4.16 6.81
CA GLY A 22 0.96 3.09 5.84
C GLY A 22 2.34 3.12 5.19
N TRP A 23 2.88 4.31 4.91
CA TRP A 23 4.25 4.46 4.41
C TRP A 23 5.30 4.18 5.48
N TRP A 24 5.08 4.64 6.72
CA TRP A 24 5.99 4.33 7.83
C TRP A 24 6.09 2.84 8.09
N ALA A 25 4.96 2.14 8.06
CA ALA A 25 4.91 0.70 8.17
C ALA A 25 5.68 0.04 7.01
N LEU A 26 5.50 0.50 5.77
CA LEU A 26 6.27 0.00 4.62
C LEU A 26 7.78 0.24 4.75
N ASP A 27 8.19 1.42 5.22
CA ASP A 27 9.60 1.72 5.45
C ASP A 27 10.21 0.80 6.50
N HIS A 28 9.49 0.58 7.60
CA HIS A 28 9.92 -0.34 8.63
C HIS A 28 9.98 -1.80 8.12
N LEU A 29 8.99 -2.22 7.34
CA LEU A 29 9.00 -3.56 6.73
C LEU A 29 10.15 -3.73 5.74
N ALA A 30 10.46 -2.72 4.93
CA ALA A 30 11.59 -2.73 4.03
C ALA A 30 12.91 -2.93 4.78
N ASP A 31 13.10 -2.21 5.88
CA ASP A 31 14.28 -2.33 6.76
C ASP A 31 14.38 -3.73 7.39
N VAL A 32 13.31 -4.21 8.03
CA VAL A 32 13.26 -5.54 8.68
C VAL A 32 13.50 -6.67 7.68
N TRP A 33 12.96 -6.55 6.46
CA TRP A 33 13.09 -7.56 5.41
C TRP A 33 14.33 -7.36 4.53
N ARG A 34 15.15 -6.34 4.80
CA ARG A 34 16.33 -5.97 4.01
C ARG A 34 16.00 -5.81 2.52
N ILE A 35 14.84 -5.21 2.25
CA ILE A 35 14.40 -4.84 0.91
C ILE A 35 14.84 -3.40 0.67
N GLU A 36 15.84 -3.24 -0.19
CA GLU A 36 16.42 -1.95 -0.52
C GLU A 36 16.04 -1.50 -1.94
N GLY A 37 16.45 -0.30 -2.33
CA GLY A 37 16.35 0.16 -3.71
C GLY A 37 14.93 0.55 -4.11
N TRP A 38 14.29 1.45 -3.34
CA TRP A 38 13.07 2.11 -3.78
C TRP A 38 13.29 2.80 -5.13
N GLN A 39 12.48 2.43 -6.12
CA GLN A 39 12.54 2.95 -7.49
C GLN A 39 11.19 3.55 -7.88
N ALA A 40 11.22 4.60 -8.71
CA ALA A 40 10.00 5.14 -9.29
C ALA A 40 9.50 4.20 -10.40
N GLU A 41 8.26 3.73 -10.28
CA GLU A 41 7.55 2.95 -11.30
C GLU A 41 6.17 3.59 -11.53
N GLY A 42 6.05 4.39 -12.60
CA GLY A 42 4.83 5.13 -12.90
C GLY A 42 4.45 6.09 -11.77
N GLU A 43 3.26 5.89 -11.19
CA GLU A 43 2.70 6.71 -10.12
C GLU A 43 3.01 6.14 -8.72
N ALA A 44 4.11 5.41 -8.56
CA ALA A 44 4.50 4.77 -7.29
C ALA A 44 6.01 4.74 -7.07
N LEU A 45 6.41 4.67 -5.79
CA LEU A 45 7.71 4.16 -5.39
C LEU A 45 7.57 2.68 -5.04
N VAL A 46 8.45 1.85 -5.58
CA VAL A 46 8.39 0.40 -5.49
C VAL A 46 9.72 -0.14 -5.01
N ALA A 47 9.68 -1.13 -4.13
CA ALA A 47 10.85 -1.94 -3.77
C ALA A 47 10.46 -3.42 -3.80
N GLU A 48 11.39 -4.27 -4.21
CA GLU A 48 11.14 -5.70 -4.38
C GLU A 48 12.17 -6.55 -3.66
N GLY A 49 11.70 -7.64 -3.08
CA GLY A 49 12.57 -8.61 -2.45
C GLY A 49 11.92 -9.98 -2.33
N ARG A 50 12.55 -10.82 -1.50
CA ARG A 50 12.05 -12.15 -1.16
C ARG A 50 11.97 -12.29 0.35
N ILE A 51 10.86 -12.86 0.81
CA ILE A 51 10.68 -13.29 2.19
C ILE A 51 10.51 -14.79 2.15
N ALA A 52 11.50 -15.53 2.66
CA ALA A 52 11.65 -16.97 2.38
C ALA A 52 11.55 -17.23 0.86
N ASP A 53 10.60 -18.06 0.43
CA ASP A 53 10.41 -18.42 -0.99
C ASP A 53 9.44 -17.49 -1.75
N GLU A 54 8.83 -16.52 -1.06
CA GLU A 54 7.81 -15.64 -1.63
C GLU A 54 8.43 -14.33 -2.14
N ARG A 55 8.15 -14.01 -3.41
CA ARG A 55 8.42 -12.68 -3.96
C ARG A 55 7.44 -11.67 -3.42
N VAL A 56 7.96 -10.59 -2.83
CA VAL A 56 7.19 -9.52 -2.23
C VAL A 56 7.56 -8.19 -2.90
N ARG A 57 6.54 -7.43 -3.27
CA ARG A 57 6.66 -6.07 -3.78
C ARG A 57 6.00 -5.10 -2.81
N LEU A 58 6.77 -4.11 -2.37
CA LEU A 58 6.29 -3.00 -1.55
C LEU A 58 5.96 -1.82 -2.46
N VAL A 59 4.83 -1.16 -2.25
CA VAL A 59 4.32 -0.10 -3.13
C VAL A 59 3.84 1.09 -2.31
N LYS A 60 4.43 2.26 -2.56
CA LYS A 60 3.98 3.56 -2.05
C LYS A 60 3.42 4.39 -3.21
N PRO A 61 2.09 4.49 -3.39
CA PRO A 61 1.51 5.38 -4.39
C PRO A 61 2.06 6.79 -4.23
N GLN A 62 2.58 7.40 -5.30
CA GLN A 62 3.05 8.79 -5.30
C GLN A 62 1.95 9.77 -5.76
N THR A 63 0.70 9.34 -5.70
CA THR A 63 -0.49 10.17 -5.90
C THR A 63 -0.98 10.75 -4.58
N PHE A 64 -1.89 11.72 -4.62
CA PHE A 64 -2.65 12.06 -3.41
C PHE A 64 -3.54 10.89 -2.98
N MET A 65 -3.82 10.81 -1.69
CA MET A 65 -4.53 9.69 -1.06
C MET A 65 -5.79 9.26 -1.83
N ASN A 66 -6.62 10.20 -2.25
CA ASN A 66 -7.87 9.95 -2.96
C ASN A 66 -7.69 9.35 -4.36
N LEU A 67 -6.46 9.30 -4.88
CA LEU A 67 -6.07 8.73 -6.16
C LEU A 67 -5.12 7.52 -5.99
N SER A 68 -5.04 6.94 -4.79
CA SER A 68 -4.16 5.79 -4.49
C SER A 68 -4.38 4.60 -5.42
N GLY A 69 -5.62 4.35 -5.86
CA GLY A 69 -5.94 3.24 -6.75
C GLY A 69 -5.30 3.38 -8.14
N VAL A 70 -5.05 4.61 -8.62
CA VAL A 70 -4.42 4.86 -9.92
C VAL A 70 -3.05 4.20 -10.01
N ALA A 71 -2.29 4.21 -8.92
CA ALA A 71 -0.99 3.57 -8.82
C ALA A 71 -1.04 2.04 -9.01
N LEU A 72 -2.23 1.42 -8.85
CA LEU A 72 -2.41 -0.02 -9.02
C LEU A 72 -2.78 -0.46 -10.44
N ARG A 73 -3.20 0.47 -11.31
CA ARG A 73 -3.63 0.17 -12.68
C ARG A 73 -2.59 -0.59 -13.51
N PRO A 74 -1.28 -0.27 -13.45
CA PRO A 74 -0.27 -1.02 -14.20
C PRO A 74 -0.19 -2.49 -13.78
N TYR A 75 -0.46 -2.81 -12.51
CA TYR A 75 -0.42 -4.18 -11.99
C TYR A 75 -1.66 -4.98 -12.37
N MET A 76 -2.83 -4.34 -12.40
CA MET A 76 -4.08 -4.97 -12.85
C MET A 76 -4.03 -5.47 -14.30
N ARG A 77 -3.21 -4.83 -15.15
CA ARG A 77 -3.07 -5.20 -16.57
C ARG A 77 -2.10 -6.36 -16.79
N ARG A 78 -1.31 -6.76 -15.79
CA ARG A 78 -0.36 -7.87 -15.90
C ARG A 78 -1.10 -9.18 -15.61
N LEU A 79 -1.10 -10.10 -16.60
CA LEU A 79 -1.77 -11.40 -16.56
C LEU A 79 -1.36 -12.29 -15.37
N GLU A 80 -0.20 -12.05 -14.75
CA GLU A 80 0.37 -12.86 -13.67
C GLU A 80 -0.07 -12.46 -12.26
N TRP A 81 -0.80 -11.35 -12.11
CA TRP A 81 -1.28 -10.91 -10.80
C TRP A 81 -2.71 -11.39 -10.55
N SER A 82 -2.89 -12.32 -9.61
CA SER A 82 -4.21 -12.81 -9.17
C SER A 82 -4.96 -11.83 -8.25
N GLY A 83 -4.65 -10.54 -8.37
CA GLY A 83 -5.42 -9.42 -7.84
C GLY A 83 -5.52 -9.37 -6.33
N LEU A 84 -6.67 -9.80 -5.83
CA LEU A 84 -7.12 -9.53 -4.46
C LEU A 84 -6.48 -10.47 -3.43
N ARG A 85 -6.26 -11.75 -3.77
CA ARG A 85 -5.72 -12.75 -2.82
C ARG A 85 -4.26 -12.52 -2.44
N GLN A 86 -3.57 -11.67 -3.18
CA GLN A 86 -2.14 -11.39 -3.02
C GLN A 86 -1.88 -9.93 -2.61
N LEU A 87 -2.93 -9.15 -2.35
CA LEU A 87 -2.85 -7.74 -1.98
C LEU A 87 -3.06 -7.55 -0.48
N LEU A 88 -2.14 -6.83 0.17
CA LEU A 88 -2.30 -6.28 1.50
C LEU A 88 -2.22 -4.76 1.42
N VAL A 89 -3.18 -4.05 2.01
CA VAL A 89 -3.18 -2.58 2.05
C VAL A 89 -3.03 -2.13 3.51
N LEU A 90 -2.01 -1.31 3.76
CA LEU A 90 -1.72 -0.71 5.06
C LEU A 90 -2.24 0.73 5.08
N VAL A 91 -3.09 1.03 6.06
CA VAL A 91 -3.79 2.32 6.19
C VAL A 91 -3.83 2.74 7.66
N ASP A 92 -4.07 4.02 7.91
CA ASP A 92 -4.50 4.48 9.24
C ASP A 92 -5.96 4.10 9.52
N GLU A 93 -6.26 3.84 10.79
CA GLU A 93 -7.60 3.52 11.27
C GLU A 93 -7.87 4.38 12.51
N VAL A 94 -8.83 5.31 12.37
CA VAL A 94 -9.19 6.26 13.44
C VAL A 94 -10.09 5.60 14.48
N ALA A 95 -10.76 4.50 14.12
CA ALA A 95 -11.71 3.82 14.99
C ALA A 95 -11.08 2.82 15.99
N ILE A 96 -9.76 2.67 15.99
CA ILE A 96 -9.06 1.76 16.93
C ILE A 96 -8.10 2.55 17.84
N PRO A 97 -7.83 2.06 19.07
CA PRO A 97 -6.86 2.71 19.96
C PRO A 97 -5.46 2.73 19.36
N LEU A 98 -4.69 3.78 19.68
CA LEU A 98 -3.27 3.87 19.33
C LEU A 98 -2.49 2.67 19.88
N GLY A 99 -1.52 2.18 19.10
CA GLY A 99 -0.73 1.00 19.45
C GLY A 99 -1.41 -0.33 19.16
N THR A 100 -2.65 -0.32 18.66
CA THR A 100 -3.34 -1.53 18.19
C THR A 100 -3.34 -1.60 16.67
N PHE A 101 -3.50 -2.81 16.14
CA PHE A 101 -3.73 -3.04 14.73
C PHE A 101 -4.80 -4.11 14.56
N ARG A 102 -5.40 -4.15 13.36
CA ARG A 102 -6.40 -5.14 13.00
C ARG A 102 -6.20 -5.54 11.54
N LEU A 103 -6.29 -6.85 11.28
CA LEU A 103 -6.30 -7.39 9.93
C LEU A 103 -7.74 -7.69 9.51
N ARG A 104 -8.11 -7.31 8.28
CA ARG A 104 -9.41 -7.65 7.68
C ARG A 104 -9.17 -8.23 6.29
N ALA A 105 -9.81 -9.36 5.98
CA ALA A 105 -9.77 -9.95 4.64
C ALA A 105 -10.76 -9.27 3.66
N ALA A 106 -11.83 -8.69 4.19
CA ALA A 106 -12.86 -7.99 3.44
C ALA A 106 -13.50 -6.89 4.30
N GLY A 107 -14.23 -5.98 3.65
CA GLY A 107 -14.91 -4.85 4.27
C GLY A 107 -14.97 -3.67 3.31
N SER A 108 -15.71 -2.63 3.68
CA SER A 108 -15.72 -1.37 2.93
C SER A 108 -14.59 -0.45 3.36
N ALA A 109 -14.34 0.59 2.56
CA ALA A 109 -13.37 1.63 2.83
C ALA A 109 -13.60 2.41 4.15
N GLY A 110 -14.77 2.29 4.80
CA GLY A 110 -15.02 2.92 6.10
C GLY A 110 -14.85 4.45 6.11
N GLY A 111 -15.03 5.11 4.97
CA GLY A 111 -14.79 6.54 4.80
C GLY A 111 -13.36 6.92 4.37
N HIS A 112 -12.40 5.99 4.40
CA HIS A 112 -11.01 6.22 4.00
C HIS A 112 -10.87 6.40 2.48
N ASN A 113 -10.52 7.60 2.03
CA ASN A 113 -10.49 7.95 0.60
C ASN A 113 -9.50 7.12 -0.22
N GLY A 114 -8.39 6.69 0.38
CA GLY A 114 -7.44 5.80 -0.29
C GLY A 114 -7.99 4.40 -0.55
N LEU A 115 -8.74 3.82 0.39
CA LEU A 115 -9.40 2.52 0.20
C LEU A 115 -10.51 2.65 -0.83
N LYS A 116 -11.32 3.72 -0.78
CA LYS A 116 -12.34 4.00 -1.81
C LYS A 116 -11.73 4.05 -3.22
N SER A 117 -10.57 4.69 -3.36
CA SER A 117 -9.84 4.79 -4.62
C SER A 117 -9.38 3.42 -5.12
N ILE A 118 -8.88 2.57 -4.22
CA ILE A 118 -8.46 1.20 -4.53
C ILE A 118 -9.66 0.34 -4.92
N GLU A 119 -10.73 0.30 -4.12
CA GLU A 119 -11.98 -0.42 -4.41
C GLU A 119 -12.52 -0.06 -5.80
N ALA A 120 -12.64 1.24 -6.09
CA ALA A 120 -13.10 1.74 -7.39
C ALA A 120 -12.18 1.33 -8.54
N THR A 121 -10.87 1.24 -8.30
CA THR A 121 -9.92 0.82 -9.33
C THR A 121 -9.96 -0.70 -9.55
N LEU A 122 -10.12 -1.49 -8.48
CA LEU A 122 -10.17 -2.95 -8.53
C LEU A 122 -11.55 -3.47 -8.97
N GLY A 123 -12.60 -2.65 -8.93
CA GLY A 123 -13.96 -3.02 -9.31
C GLY A 123 -14.62 -3.94 -8.28
N THR A 124 -14.35 -3.72 -7.00
CA THR A 124 -14.83 -4.55 -5.87
C THR A 124 -15.62 -3.77 -4.86
#